data_AF-A0AAV6Z2I5-F1
#
_entry.id   AF-A0AAV6Z2I5-F1
#
_cell.length_a   1.000
_cell.length_b   1.000
_cell.length_c   1.000
_cell.angle_alpha   90.00
_cell.angle_beta   90.00
_cell.angle_gamma   90.00
#
_symmetry.space_group_name_H-M   'P 1'
#
loop_
_entity.id
_entity.type
_entity.pdbx_description
1 polymer ?
#
loop_
_entity_poly.entity_id
_entity_poly.type
_entity_poly.pdbx_seq_one_letter_code
_entity_poly.pdbx_strand_id
1 'polypeptide(L)'
;MMKPESSDKVVCIKAALFFVILFFWVTGVVLICLGASVQMKLSDVSIVVAETSSGAPMVLTIVGMVIFFLSGFGAVAAIKENNFLIKSFTVIMVLVFATEIIVGMSAYSYRDKLHRDVLSRFMKVLNKYGKEKQITRGVDGVQQEFQCCGARNFTDWFNVSSGTFQNSVPISCCRNIVQRVV
;
A
#
# COMPACT_ATOMS: atom_id res chain seq x y z
N MET A 1 -31.10 -14.58 40.94
CA MET A 1 -30.59 -15.65 40.06
C MET A 1 -30.69 -15.17 38.62
N MET A 2 -29.57 -14.71 38.07
CA MET A 2 -29.46 -14.15 36.71
C MET A 2 -28.80 -15.20 35.81
N LYS A 3 -29.40 -15.45 34.64
CA LYS A 3 -29.09 -16.59 33.75
C LYS A 3 -27.64 -16.51 33.22
N PRO A 4 -26.82 -17.59 33.31
CA PRO A 4 -25.39 -17.57 32.94
C PRO A 4 -25.13 -17.41 31.42
N GLU A 5 -26.12 -17.67 30.56
CA GLU A 5 -25.97 -17.62 29.09
C GLU A 5 -25.64 -16.22 28.53
N SER A 6 -25.89 -15.15 29.29
CA SER A 6 -25.57 -13.77 28.91
C SER A 6 -24.11 -13.37 29.23
N SER A 7 -23.47 -14.03 30.19
CA SER A 7 -22.12 -13.68 30.64
C SER A 7 -21.06 -14.21 29.68
N ASP A 8 -21.24 -15.46 29.22
CA ASP A 8 -20.30 -16.13 28.31
C ASP A 8 -20.20 -15.40 26.97
N LYS A 9 -21.33 -14.94 26.42
CA LYS A 9 -21.38 -14.20 25.15
C LYS A 9 -20.60 -12.88 25.22
N VAL A 10 -20.70 -12.14 26.33
CA VAL A 10 -19.99 -10.85 26.51
C VAL A 10 -18.48 -11.06 26.63
N VAL A 11 -18.06 -12.11 27.33
CA VAL A 11 -16.64 -12.48 27.45
C VAL A 11 -16.07 -12.86 26.08
N CYS A 12 -16.78 -13.69 25.30
CA CYS A 12 -16.38 -14.04 23.93
C CYS A 12 -16.24 -12.82 23.03
N ILE A 13 -17.19 -11.88 23.08
CA ILE A 13 -17.15 -10.66 22.26
C ILE A 13 -15.95 -9.79 22.64
N LYS A 14 -15.72 -9.55 23.94
CA LYS A 14 -14.57 -8.76 24.41
C LYS A 14 -13.25 -9.39 23.99
N ALA A 15 -13.12 -10.71 24.14
CA ALA A 15 -11.93 -11.44 23.71
C ALA A 15 -11.71 -11.32 22.20
N ALA A 16 -12.75 -11.54 21.39
CA ALA A 16 -12.68 -11.40 19.94
C ALA A 16 -12.25 -9.98 19.52
N LEU A 17 -12.84 -8.94 20.13
CA LEU A 17 -12.47 -7.55 19.87
C LEU A 17 -11.00 -7.28 20.21
N PHE A 18 -10.51 -7.80 21.33
CA PHE A 18 -9.12 -7.64 21.73
C PHE A 18 -8.15 -8.30 20.72
N PHE A 19 -8.45 -9.52 20.28
CA PHE A 19 -7.65 -10.20 19.25
C PHE A 19 -7.64 -9.45 17.91
N VAL A 20 -8.79 -8.92 17.48
CA VAL A 20 -8.89 -8.12 16.26
C VAL A 20 -8.06 -6.84 16.38
N ILE A 21 -8.13 -6.13 17.51
CA ILE A 21 -7.33 -4.93 17.75
C ILE A 21 -5.83 -5.25 17.74
N LEU A 22 -5.41 -6.36 18.37
CA LEU A 22 -4.01 -6.78 18.38
C LEU A 22 -3.51 -7.15 16.98
N PHE A 23 -4.34 -7.81 16.17
CA PHE A 23 -4.03 -8.10 14.76
C PHE A 23 -3.81 -6.80 13.96
N PHE A 24 -4.68 -5.81 14.11
CA PHE A 24 -4.51 -4.50 13.46
C PHE A 24 -3.25 -3.78 13.94
N TRP A 25 -2.94 -3.86 15.24
CA TRP A 25 -1.72 -3.27 15.79
C TRP A 25 -0.46 -3.87 15.17
N VAL A 26 -0.37 -5.20 15.11
CA VAL A 26 0.75 -5.91 14.44
C VAL A 26 0.81 -5.53 12.97
N THR A 27 -0.33 -5.49 12.27
CA THR A 27 -0.39 -5.07 10.87
C THR A 27 0.13 -3.64 10.68
N GLY A 28 -0.22 -2.71 11.58
CA GLY A 28 0.31 -1.34 11.58
C GLY A 28 1.83 -1.30 11.68
N VAL A 29 2.43 -2.08 12.59
CA VAL A 29 3.89 -2.19 12.71
C VAL A 29 4.52 -2.73 11.42
N VAL A 30 3.95 -3.80 10.85
CA VAL A 30 4.45 -4.39 9.59
C VAL A 30 4.41 -3.37 8.46
N LEU A 31 3.31 -2.63 8.30
CA LEU A 31 3.18 -1.60 7.26
C LEU A 31 4.21 -0.47 7.42
N ILE A 32 4.46 -0.03 8.67
CA ILE A 32 5.49 0.97 8.97
C ILE A 32 6.87 0.44 8.58
N CYS A 33 7.22 -0.77 9.01
CA CYS A 33 8.51 -1.39 8.71
C CYS A 33 8.72 -1.58 7.21
N LEU A 34 7.72 -2.08 6.49
CA LEU A 34 7.78 -2.27 5.04
C LEU A 34 7.93 -0.93 4.31
N GLY A 35 7.09 0.05 4.64
CA GLY A 35 7.15 1.38 4.01
C GLY A 35 8.46 2.11 4.29
N ALA A 36 8.99 2.03 5.51
CA ALA A 36 10.28 2.63 5.88
C ALA A 36 11.46 1.92 5.21
N SER A 37 11.44 0.58 5.15
CA SER A 37 12.49 -0.21 4.49
C SER A 37 12.60 0.10 3.00
N VAL A 38 11.45 0.28 2.34
CA VAL A 38 11.41 0.68 0.93
C VAL A 38 11.95 2.11 0.76
N GLN A 39 11.51 3.05 1.61
CA GLN A 39 12.00 4.43 1.56
C GLN A 39 13.52 4.54 1.77
N MET A 40 14.10 3.79 2.72
CA MET A 40 15.55 3.80 2.97
C MET A 40 16.36 3.32 1.77
N LYS A 41 15.89 2.27 1.08
CA LYS A 41 16.54 1.78 -0.16
C LYS A 41 16.43 2.78 -1.31
N LEU A 42 15.39 3.61 -1.32
CA LEU A 42 15.19 4.69 -2.29
C LEU A 42 16.03 5.93 -1.96
N SER A 43 16.35 6.21 -0.69
CA SER A 43 17.15 7.37 -0.28
C SER A 43 18.66 7.22 -0.55
N ASP A 44 19.19 5.99 -0.59
CA ASP A 44 20.59 5.74 -0.97
C ASP A 44 20.89 6.03 -2.46
N VAL A 45 19.85 6.21 -3.28
CA VAL A 45 19.93 6.64 -4.69
C VAL A 45 19.75 8.16 -4.77
N SER A 46 20.70 8.87 -4.17
CA SER A 46 20.62 10.23 -3.62
C SER A 46 20.42 11.42 -4.58
N ILE A 47 19.95 11.26 -5.83
CA ILE A 47 19.75 12.41 -6.76
C ILE A 47 18.39 12.39 -7.50
N VAL A 48 17.54 11.40 -7.22
CA VAL A 48 16.28 11.17 -7.98
C VAL A 48 15.02 11.61 -7.21
N VAL A 49 15.19 12.06 -5.96
CA VAL A 49 14.14 12.18 -4.93
C VAL A 49 13.34 13.49 -4.99
N ALA A 50 13.78 14.52 -5.72
CA ALA A 50 13.00 15.77 -5.83
C ALA A 50 11.70 15.61 -6.65
N GLU A 51 11.61 14.60 -7.52
CA GLU A 51 10.49 14.45 -8.49
C GLU A 51 9.86 13.04 -8.50
N THR A 52 10.46 12.08 -7.81
CA THR A 52 10.11 10.65 -7.96
C THR A 52 10.12 9.82 -6.68
N SER A 53 9.87 10.43 -5.51
CA SER A 53 9.31 9.62 -4.42
C SER A 53 7.98 9.08 -4.93
N SER A 54 7.92 7.78 -5.24
CA SER A 54 6.62 7.14 -5.43
C SER A 54 5.86 7.43 -4.15
N GLY A 55 4.71 8.10 -4.20
CA GLY A 55 3.95 8.41 -2.99
C GLY A 55 3.50 7.15 -2.25
N ALA A 56 3.53 5.98 -2.90
CA ALA A 56 3.02 4.72 -2.37
C ALA A 56 3.71 4.25 -1.06
N PRO A 57 5.05 4.11 -0.95
CA PRO A 57 5.70 3.75 0.32
C PRO A 57 5.49 4.78 1.43
N MET A 58 5.44 6.07 1.09
CA MET A 58 5.16 7.14 2.06
C MET A 58 3.73 7.03 2.61
N VAL A 59 2.74 6.86 1.72
CA VAL A 59 1.34 6.63 2.10
C VAL A 59 1.21 5.36 2.94
N LEU A 60 1.89 4.27 2.57
CA LEU A 60 1.90 3.02 3.32
C LEU A 60 2.38 3.22 4.77
N THR A 61 3.49 3.96 4.96
CA THR A 61 4.00 4.29 6.30
C THR A 61 3.02 5.15 7.08
N ILE A 62 2.43 6.18 6.46
CA ILE A 62 1.45 7.06 7.13
C ILE A 62 0.22 6.26 7.58
N VAL A 63 -0.35 5.45 6.69
CA VAL A 63 -1.49 4.58 7.01
C VAL A 63 -1.13 3.59 8.12
N GLY A 64 0.06 2.98 8.06
CA GLY A 64 0.56 2.09 9.11
C GLY A 64 0.66 2.77 10.48
N MET A 65 1.15 4.01 10.54
CA MET A 65 1.19 4.80 11.77
C MET A 65 -0.20 5.06 12.34
N VAL A 66 -1.15 5.48 11.49
CA VAL A 66 -2.53 5.73 11.92
C VAL A 66 -3.15 4.45 12.50
N ILE A 67 -3.00 3.31 11.83
CA ILE A 67 -3.49 2.02 12.30
C ILE A 67 -2.85 1.64 13.64
N PHE A 68 -1.52 1.77 13.76
CA PHE A 68 -0.79 1.46 14.99
C PHE A 68 -1.28 2.27 16.20
N PHE A 69 -1.43 3.59 16.04
CA PHE A 69 -1.91 4.45 17.13
C PHE A 69 -3.38 4.21 17.47
N LEU A 70 -4.25 4.08 16.46
CA LEU A 70 -5.68 3.84 16.69
C LEU A 70 -5.94 2.49 17.36
N SER A 71 -5.25 1.43 16.91
CA SER A 71 -5.37 0.10 17.52
C SER A 71 -4.78 0.07 18.94
N GLY A 72 -3.62 0.71 19.17
CA GLY A 72 -3.04 0.83 20.50
C GLY A 72 -3.99 1.56 21.46
N PHE A 73 -4.56 2.69 21.02
CA PHE A 73 -5.55 3.43 21.80
C PHE A 73 -6.83 2.61 22.04
N GLY A 74 -7.30 1.87 21.03
CA GLY A 74 -8.42 0.95 21.15
C GLY A 74 -8.19 -0.17 22.17
N ALA A 75 -6.97 -0.72 22.24
CA ALA A 75 -6.62 -1.73 23.25
C ALA A 75 -6.67 -1.15 24.67
N VAL A 76 -6.12 0.05 24.88
CA VAL A 76 -6.18 0.73 26.18
C VAL A 76 -7.64 1.07 26.55
N ALA A 77 -8.45 1.52 25.59
CA ALA A 77 -9.87 1.77 25.77
C ALA A 77 -10.65 0.52 26.19
N ALA A 78 -10.34 -0.63 25.57
CA ALA A 78 -10.97 -1.91 25.89
C ALA A 78 -10.58 -2.44 27.28
N ILE A 79 -9.31 -2.29 27.69
CA ILE A 79 -8.82 -2.80 28.99
C ILE A 79 -9.28 -1.94 30.15
N LYS A 80 -9.22 -0.61 30.01
CA LYS A 80 -9.40 0.31 31.16
C LYS A 80 -10.86 0.45 31.59
N GLU A 81 -11.82 -0.08 30.82
CA GLU A 81 -13.28 0.00 31.02
C GLU A 81 -13.79 1.40 31.42
N ASN A 82 -13.04 2.45 31.08
CA ASN A 82 -13.38 3.82 31.44
C ASN A 82 -14.35 4.38 30.38
N ASN A 83 -15.56 4.71 30.80
CA ASN A 83 -16.59 5.31 29.95
C ASN A 83 -16.10 6.51 29.14
N PHE A 84 -15.24 7.37 29.71
CA PHE A 84 -14.67 8.50 28.97
C PHE A 84 -13.76 8.05 27.82
N LEU A 85 -12.93 7.04 28.07
CA LEU A 85 -11.96 6.53 27.10
C LEU A 85 -12.66 5.77 25.96
N ILE A 86 -13.67 4.96 26.27
CA ILE A 86 -14.51 4.26 25.29
C ILE A 86 -15.30 5.24 24.43
N LYS A 87 -15.91 6.28 25.04
CA LYS A 87 -16.63 7.33 24.29
C LYS A 87 -15.68 8.09 23.35
N SER A 88 -14.52 8.50 23.84
CA SER A 88 -13.52 9.20 23.03
C SER A 88 -13.06 8.35 21.84
N PHE A 89 -12.74 7.07 22.06
CA PHE A 89 -12.39 6.14 20.98
C PHE A 89 -13.50 5.99 19.94
N THR A 90 -14.75 5.89 20.40
CA THR A 90 -15.92 5.79 19.52
C THR A 90 -16.06 7.04 18.65
N VAL A 91 -15.90 8.25 19.22
CA VAL A 91 -15.96 9.50 18.45
C VAL A 91 -14.86 9.56 17.40
N ILE A 92 -13.62 9.21 17.75
CA ILE A 92 -12.50 9.17 16.81
C ILE A 92 -12.80 8.21 15.65
N MET A 93 -13.33 7.01 15.94
CA MET A 93 -13.68 6.03 14.90
C MET A 93 -14.78 6.53 13.96
N VAL A 94 -15.78 7.24 14.47
CA VAL A 94 -16.82 7.87 13.64
C VAL A 94 -16.21 8.93 12.71
N LEU A 95 -15.28 9.74 13.21
CA LEU A 95 -14.59 10.75 12.40
C LEU A 95 -13.71 10.13 11.31
N VAL A 96 -12.99 9.04 11.65
CA VAL A 96 -12.20 8.28 10.67
C VAL A 96 -13.12 7.69 9.59
N PHE A 97 -14.24 7.07 9.99
CA PHE A 97 -15.20 6.52 9.04
C PHE A 97 -15.80 7.59 8.11
N ALA A 98 -16.13 8.77 8.64
CA ALA A 98 -16.59 9.89 7.81
C ALA A 98 -15.50 10.36 6.83
N THR A 99 -14.24 10.39 7.28
CA THR A 99 -13.10 10.75 6.43
C THR A 99 -12.89 9.73 5.30
N GLU A 100 -12.99 8.43 5.59
CA GLU A 100 -12.91 7.36 4.59
C GLU A 100 -13.98 7.50 3.50
N ILE A 101 -15.21 7.87 3.86
CA ILE A 101 -16.28 8.14 2.88
C ILE A 101 -15.89 9.32 1.98
N ILE A 102 -15.40 10.42 2.55
CA ILE A 102 -14.99 11.60 1.78
C ILE A 102 -13.82 11.26 0.84
N VAL A 103 -12.83 10.52 1.32
CA VAL A 103 -11.70 10.05 0.53
C VAL A 103 -12.18 9.13 -0.61
N GLY A 104 -13.07 8.18 -0.32
CA GLY A 104 -13.65 7.28 -1.31
C GLY A 104 -14.44 8.01 -2.40
N MET A 105 -15.30 8.96 -2.03
CA MET A 105 -16.02 9.81 -2.97
C MET A 105 -15.07 10.65 -3.83
N SER A 106 -14.04 11.21 -3.22
CA SER A 106 -13.02 12.00 -3.92
C SER A 106 -12.24 11.13 -4.91
N ALA A 107 -11.81 9.93 -4.49
CA ALA A 107 -11.10 8.98 -5.34
C ALA A 107 -11.95 8.55 -6.55
N TYR A 108 -13.26 8.35 -6.35
CA TYR A 108 -14.18 8.04 -7.44
C TYR A 108 -14.36 9.21 -8.41
N SER A 109 -14.58 10.42 -7.89
CA SER A 109 -14.77 11.63 -8.70
C SER A 109 -13.53 11.96 -9.55
N TYR A 110 -12.33 11.77 -8.99
CA TYR A 110 -11.06 12.05 -9.66
C TYR A 110 -10.42 10.81 -10.30
N ARG A 111 -11.13 9.69 -10.44
CA ARG A 111 -10.55 8.40 -10.89
C ARG A 111 -9.79 8.50 -12.20
N ASP A 112 -10.31 9.23 -13.19
CA ASP A 112 -9.70 9.31 -14.52
C ASP A 112 -8.42 10.14 -14.49
N LYS A 113 -8.39 11.17 -13.65
CA LYS A 113 -7.19 11.98 -13.40
C LYS A 113 -6.15 11.16 -12.64
N LEU A 114 -6.55 10.49 -11.56
CA LEU A 114 -5.69 9.58 -10.80
C LEU A 114 -5.08 8.51 -11.69
N HIS A 115 -5.88 7.89 -12.56
CA HIS A 115 -5.40 6.88 -13.51
C HIS A 115 -4.36 7.45 -14.46
N ARG A 116 -4.60 8.62 -15.06
CA ARG A 116 -3.62 9.30 -15.93
C ARG A 116 -2.34 9.68 -15.18
N ASP A 117 -2.46 10.17 -13.95
CA ASP A 117 -1.33 10.56 -13.12
C ASP A 117 -0.48 9.34 -12.74
N VAL A 118 -1.11 8.23 -12.35
CA VAL A 118 -0.42 6.95 -12.08
C VAL A 118 0.31 6.46 -13.31
N LEU A 119 -0.34 6.43 -14.47
CA LEU A 119 0.27 6.00 -15.73
C LEU A 119 1.46 6.89 -16.12
N SER A 120 1.33 8.21 -16.00
CA SER A 120 2.43 9.14 -16.31
C SER A 120 3.61 8.99 -15.35
N ARG A 121 3.35 8.76 -14.06
CA ARG A 121 4.39 8.45 -13.06
C ARG A 121 5.07 7.13 -13.38
N PHE A 122 4.31 6.11 -13.78
CA PHE A 122 4.88 4.82 -14.18
C PHE A 122 5.74 4.96 -15.45
N MET A 123 5.35 5.78 -16.42
CA MET A 123 6.21 6.11 -17.57
C MET A 123 7.54 6.74 -17.15
N LYS A 124 7.56 7.62 -16.13
CA LYS A 124 8.81 8.14 -15.55
C LYS A 124 9.67 7.03 -14.93
N VAL A 125 9.05 6.00 -14.34
CA VAL A 125 9.74 4.81 -13.81
C VAL A 125 10.34 3.98 -14.95
N LEU A 126 9.60 3.74 -16.04
CA LEU A 126 10.13 3.05 -17.23
C LEU A 126 11.35 3.75 -17.82
N ASN A 127 11.41 5.09 -17.81
CA ASN A 127 12.60 5.84 -18.27
C ASN A 127 13.88 5.62 -17.45
N LYS A 128 13.77 5.00 -16.28
CA LYS A 128 14.90 4.59 -15.43
C LYS A 128 15.20 3.10 -15.51
N TYR A 129 14.40 2.35 -16.25
CA TYR A 129 14.62 0.93 -16.51
C TYR A 129 15.99 0.72 -17.17
N GLY A 130 16.73 -0.29 -16.70
CA GLY A 130 18.09 -0.59 -17.15
C GLY A 130 19.19 0.26 -16.49
N LYS A 131 18.87 1.44 -15.94
CA LYS A 131 19.83 2.30 -15.24
C LYS A 131 20.00 1.92 -13.77
N GLU A 132 18.88 1.60 -13.12
CA GLU A 132 18.84 1.23 -11.70
C GLU A 132 18.39 -0.22 -11.54
N LYS A 133 19.26 -1.09 -11.04
CA LYS A 133 18.98 -2.54 -10.88
C LYS A 133 17.72 -2.82 -10.04
N GLN A 134 17.45 -1.99 -9.04
CA GLN A 134 16.25 -2.11 -8.19
C GLN A 134 14.97 -1.77 -8.96
N ILE A 135 14.99 -0.70 -9.77
CA ILE A 135 13.86 -0.32 -10.61
C ILE A 135 13.60 -1.36 -11.69
N THR A 136 14.64 -1.86 -12.35
CA THR A 136 14.53 -2.94 -13.36
C THR A 136 13.83 -4.17 -12.77
N ARG A 137 14.30 -4.67 -11.61
CA ARG A 137 13.67 -5.81 -10.93
C ARG A 137 12.23 -5.55 -10.52
N GLY A 138 11.94 -4.34 -10.04
CA GLY A 138 10.59 -3.94 -9.65
C GLY A 138 9.63 -3.93 -10.83
N VAL A 139 10.04 -3.34 -11.95
CA VAL A 139 9.25 -3.31 -13.20
C VAL A 139 9.05 -4.72 -13.74
N ASP A 140 10.11 -5.53 -13.78
CA ASP A 140 10.02 -6.94 -14.24
C ASP A 140 9.05 -7.75 -13.38
N GLY A 141 9.13 -7.61 -12.05
CA GLY A 141 8.24 -8.29 -11.12
C GLY A 141 6.78 -7.87 -11.30
N VAL A 142 6.51 -6.56 -11.45
CA VAL A 142 5.15 -6.06 -11.72
C VAL A 142 4.62 -6.61 -13.04
N GLN A 143 5.43 -6.62 -14.09
CA GLN A 143 5.01 -7.10 -15.41
C GLN A 143 4.72 -8.60 -15.43
N GLN A 144 5.55 -9.39 -14.75
CA GLN A 144 5.35 -10.84 -14.62
C GLN A 144 4.15 -11.18 -13.72
N GLU A 145 4.03 -10.54 -12.56
CA GLU A 145 2.97 -10.82 -11.58
C GLU A 145 1.59 -10.43 -12.13
N PHE A 146 1.48 -9.24 -12.72
CA PHE A 146 0.22 -8.73 -13.26
C PHE A 146 0.02 -9.04 -14.75
N GLN A 147 0.94 -9.80 -15.36
CA GLN A 147 0.87 -10.19 -16.77
C GLN A 147 0.63 -9.00 -17.72
N CYS A 148 1.28 -7.87 -17.43
CA CYS A 148 1.15 -6.61 -18.15
C CYS A 148 2.47 -6.19 -18.81
N CYS A 149 2.42 -5.28 -19.78
CA CYS A 149 3.62 -4.77 -20.44
C CYS A 149 3.47 -3.28 -20.77
N GLY A 150 4.42 -2.47 -20.30
CA GLY A 150 4.34 -1.00 -20.37
C GLY A 150 3.49 -0.39 -19.26
N ALA A 151 3.23 0.91 -19.35
CA ALA A 151 2.31 1.60 -18.44
C ALA A 151 0.86 1.42 -18.91
N ARG A 152 0.63 1.70 -20.18
CA ARG A 152 -0.65 1.57 -20.91
C ARG A 152 -0.62 0.37 -21.82
N ASN A 153 0.47 0.20 -22.56
CA ASN A 153 0.64 -0.89 -23.51
C ASN A 153 2.12 -1.13 -23.84
N PHE A 154 2.41 -2.25 -24.52
CA PHE A 154 3.78 -2.65 -24.87
C PHE A 154 4.53 -1.60 -25.71
N THR A 155 3.80 -0.81 -26.50
CA THR A 155 4.36 0.28 -27.32
C THR A 155 5.03 1.38 -26.51
N ASP A 156 4.72 1.49 -25.21
CA ASP A 156 5.37 2.45 -24.32
C ASP A 156 6.88 2.24 -24.25
N TRP A 157 7.34 1.00 -24.39
CA TRP A 157 8.77 0.65 -24.41
C TRP A 157 9.53 1.29 -25.58
N PHE A 158 8.85 1.56 -26.69
CA PHE A 158 9.47 2.17 -27.87
C PHE A 158 9.76 3.66 -27.65
N ASN A 159 9.08 4.28 -26.68
CA ASN A 159 9.24 5.68 -26.31
C ASN A 159 10.13 5.88 -25.07
N VAL A 160 10.70 4.81 -24.51
CA VAL A 160 11.58 4.87 -23.35
C VAL A 160 12.95 5.42 -23.76
N SER A 161 13.37 6.51 -23.12
CA SER A 161 14.56 7.30 -23.51
C SER A 161 15.89 6.57 -23.39
N SER A 162 15.92 5.39 -22.74
CA SER A 162 17.12 4.57 -22.58
C SER A 162 17.61 3.92 -23.90
N GLY A 163 16.89 4.08 -25.02
CA GLY A 163 17.35 3.71 -26.37
C GLY A 163 17.59 2.21 -26.60
N THR A 164 17.31 1.38 -25.61
CA THR A 164 17.63 -0.06 -25.59
C THR A 164 16.54 -0.91 -26.25
N PHE A 165 15.35 -0.34 -26.45
CA PHE A 165 14.15 -1.04 -26.86
C PHE A 165 13.56 -0.45 -28.16
N GLN A 166 14.34 -0.45 -29.25
CA GLN A 166 13.84 -0.12 -30.59
C GLN A 166 12.93 -1.25 -31.10
N ASN A 167 11.60 -1.07 -31.00
CA ASN A 167 10.59 -2.07 -31.36
C ASN A 167 10.69 -3.41 -30.59
N SER A 168 11.33 -3.40 -29.41
CA SER A 168 11.44 -4.57 -28.55
C SER A 168 10.91 -4.27 -27.15
N VAL A 169 10.70 -5.32 -26.35
CA VAL A 169 10.24 -5.23 -24.96
C VAL A 169 11.12 -6.09 -24.06
N PRO A 170 11.15 -5.84 -22.74
CA PRO A 170 11.85 -6.71 -21.80
C PRO A 170 11.34 -8.15 -21.81
N ILE A 171 12.20 -9.08 -21.40
CA ILE A 171 11.88 -10.51 -21.29
C ILE A 171 10.74 -10.74 -20.28
N SER A 172 10.60 -9.88 -19.27
CA SER A 172 9.51 -9.91 -18.30
C SER A 172 8.12 -9.71 -18.92
N CYS A 173 8.03 -9.07 -20.09
CA CYS A 173 6.77 -8.96 -20.85
C CYS A 173 6.42 -10.22 -21.67
N CYS A 174 7.35 -11.17 -21.83
CA CYS A 174 7.15 -12.32 -22.71
C CYS A 174 6.38 -13.44 -21.99
N ARG A 175 5.18 -13.74 -22.48
CA ARG A 175 4.26 -14.73 -21.89
C ARG A 175 4.69 -16.18 -22.07
N ASN A 176 5.43 -16.47 -23.15
CA ASN A 176 6.08 -17.75 -23.40
C ASN A 176 7.52 -17.45 -23.77
N ILE A 177 8.45 -17.74 -22.86
CA ILE A 177 9.85 -17.86 -23.24
C ILE A 177 9.89 -19.18 -24.01
N VAL A 178 9.74 -19.14 -25.34
CA VAL A 178 10.15 -20.28 -26.15
C VAL A 178 11.64 -20.42 -25.86
N GLN A 179 12.01 -21.39 -25.02
CA GLN A 179 13.39 -21.79 -24.86
C GLN A 179 13.82 -22.24 -26.25
N ARG A 180 14.44 -21.33 -27.00
CA ARG A 180 15.17 -21.69 -28.20
C ARG A 180 16.40 -22.42 -27.69
N VAL A 181 16.22 -23.71 -27.40
CA VAL A 181 17.31 -24.67 -27.19
C VAL A 181 18.11 -24.61 -28.48
N VAL A 182 19.25 -23.93 -28.41
CA VAL A 182 20.33 -24.05 -29.39
C VAL A 182 21.19 -25.21 -28.90
#